data_AF-A0A1Q7YGD4-F1
#
_entry.id   AF-A0A1Q7YGD4-F1
#
_cell.length_a   1.000
_cell.length_b   1.000
_cell.length_c   1.000
_cell.angle_alpha   90.00
_cell.angle_beta   90.00
_cell.angle_gamma   90.00
#
_symmetry.space_group_name_H-M   'P 1'
#
loop_
_entity.id
_entity.type
_entity.pdbx_description
1 polymer ?
#
loop_
_entity_poly.entity_id
_entity_poly.type
_entity_poly.pdbx_seq_one_letter_code
_entity_poly.pdbx_strand_id
1 'polypeptide(L)'
;MGRKVPTVTAPDSITPNLQAKRIKGKDVALIRQAREYELITPLFGGGTETQKADPVSIIRVPSIRGQLRFWWRAIRGGPFGSDSLGLQRMKEAEDKIFGSASIGDKASSSQLQIDLTMANRGKDLSLVTNYKGKQVHISDISSPYGYAAFPLREKKLGTVVNVGFSISLSYPASLTPEIEAALWAWEMFGGIGGRTRRGFGSLQQKSYKPTVDSVQKDIEGGLTKHLAGNTFPPNVPHLVNNSTLIKITSPHNNVPDVWEYLIGELKKFRQDRPWNSTKNKPSRSNWHEPDAIRNVTSYAKYHPPKSSNVNKFPRAAFGLPIIFGDYLLDAG
;
A
#
# COMPACT_ATOMS: atom_id res chain seq x y z
N MET A 1 11.55 -2.14 43.76
CA MET A 1 10.31 -2.84 43.34
C MET A 1 10.30 -2.92 41.81
N GLY A 2 10.48 -4.12 41.26
CA GLY A 2 10.67 -4.32 39.82
C GLY A 2 9.42 -4.01 39.00
N ARG A 3 9.56 -3.13 37.99
CA ARG A 3 8.53 -2.88 36.98
C ARG A 3 8.36 -4.14 36.13
N LYS A 4 7.22 -4.81 36.25
CA LYS A 4 6.79 -5.83 35.29
C LYS A 4 6.69 -5.17 33.91
N VAL A 5 7.53 -5.62 32.98
CA VAL A 5 7.42 -5.33 31.56
C VAL A 5 6.10 -5.94 31.08
N PRO A 6 5.17 -5.17 30.47
CA PRO A 6 3.99 -5.76 29.86
C PRO A 6 4.42 -6.57 28.64
N THR A 7 4.15 -7.86 28.65
CA THR A 7 4.39 -8.76 27.52
C THR A 7 3.49 -8.33 26.37
N VAL A 8 4.08 -7.68 25.35
CA VAL A 8 3.41 -7.41 24.08
C VAL A 8 3.11 -8.76 23.44
N THR A 9 1.86 -9.16 23.48
CA THR A 9 1.40 -10.40 22.87
C THR A 9 1.05 -10.05 21.44
N ALA A 10 1.75 -10.63 20.46
CA ALA A 10 1.34 -10.60 19.08
C ALA A 10 -0.12 -11.08 18.97
N PRO A 11 -0.92 -10.62 17.97
CA PRO A 11 -2.29 -11.09 17.81
C PRO A 11 -2.32 -12.62 17.86
N ASP A 12 -3.29 -13.15 18.61
CA ASP A 12 -3.34 -14.54 19.08
C ASP A 12 -2.82 -15.54 18.05
N SER A 13 -1.92 -16.38 18.55
CA SER A 13 -1.16 -17.37 17.80
C SER A 13 -2.10 -18.22 16.98
N ILE A 14 -2.05 -18.06 15.67
CA ILE A 14 -2.69 -18.98 14.74
C ILE A 14 -2.12 -20.36 15.05
N THR A 15 -2.97 -21.30 15.46
CA THR A 15 -2.53 -22.63 15.83
C THR A 15 -1.91 -23.30 14.60
N PRO A 16 -0.59 -23.46 14.53
CA PRO A 16 0.02 -24.08 13.37
C PRO A 16 -0.30 -25.56 13.45
N ASN A 17 -1.09 -26.06 12.51
CA ASN A 17 -1.24 -27.50 12.37
C ASN A 17 0.00 -28.03 11.63
N LEU A 18 0.94 -28.58 12.41
CA LEU A 18 2.17 -29.19 11.90
C LEU A 18 1.82 -30.52 11.23
N GLN A 19 1.89 -30.54 9.90
CA GLN A 19 1.81 -31.77 9.13
C GLN A 19 3.14 -32.00 8.41
N ALA A 20 3.72 -33.19 8.55
CA ALA A 20 4.89 -33.59 7.79
C ALA A 20 4.48 -33.94 6.36
N LYS A 21 5.17 -33.39 5.36
CA LYS A 21 5.03 -33.81 3.95
C LYS A 21 6.41 -34.05 3.36
N ARG A 22 6.57 -35.11 2.57
CA ARG A 22 7.78 -35.34 1.79
C ARG A 22 7.86 -34.35 0.64
N ILE A 23 8.86 -33.48 0.66
CA ILE A 23 9.22 -32.60 -0.47
C ILE A 23 10.64 -32.97 -0.89
N LYS A 24 10.82 -33.41 -2.15
CA LYS A 24 12.13 -33.84 -2.69
C LYS A 24 12.85 -34.89 -1.79
N GLY A 25 12.10 -35.83 -1.22
CA GLY A 25 12.64 -36.92 -0.40
C GLY A 25 13.02 -36.56 1.05
N LYS A 26 12.82 -35.30 1.49
CA LYS A 26 13.00 -34.89 2.88
C LYS A 26 11.66 -34.64 3.55
N ASP A 27 11.53 -35.01 4.82
CA ASP A 27 10.39 -34.65 5.65
C ASP A 27 10.50 -33.17 5.99
N VAL A 28 9.55 -32.37 5.48
CA VAL A 28 9.47 -30.94 5.75
C VAL A 28 8.26 -30.72 6.63
N ALA A 29 8.48 -30.14 7.81
CA ALA A 29 7.39 -29.66 8.66
C ALA A 29 6.68 -28.51 7.94
N LEU A 30 5.38 -28.68 7.66
CA LEU A 30 4.55 -27.64 7.08
C LEU A 30 3.76 -26.93 8.18
N ILE A 31 3.69 -25.61 8.06
CA ILE A 31 2.78 -24.77 8.80
C ILE A 31 1.56 -24.54 7.95
N ARG A 32 0.37 -24.72 8.54
CA ARG A 32 -0.89 -24.22 7.98
C ARG A 32 -1.47 -23.17 8.92
N GLN A 33 -1.79 -22.00 8.37
CA GLN A 33 -2.41 -20.91 9.11
C GLN A 33 -3.58 -20.33 8.31
N ALA A 34 -4.66 -19.95 8.98
CA ALA A 34 -5.80 -19.28 8.38
C ALA A 34 -5.97 -17.89 9.01
N ARG A 35 -6.32 -16.90 8.19
CA ARG A 35 -6.58 -15.52 8.62
C ARG A 35 -7.85 -14.99 7.99
N GLU A 36 -8.64 -14.28 8.79
CA GLU A 36 -9.86 -13.61 8.35
C GLU A 36 -9.67 -12.11 8.28
N TYR A 37 -10.16 -11.51 7.19
CA TYR A 37 -10.05 -10.10 6.91
C TYR A 37 -11.38 -9.48 6.54
N GLU A 38 -11.48 -8.20 6.84
CA GLU A 38 -12.50 -7.29 6.32
C GLU A 38 -11.85 -6.03 5.77
N LEU A 39 -12.47 -5.43 4.77
CA LEU A 39 -12.03 -4.14 4.25
C LEU A 39 -12.75 -3.02 4.98
N ILE A 40 -11.97 -2.19 5.67
CA ILE A 40 -12.49 -1.04 6.43
C ILE A 40 -12.77 0.15 5.52
N THR A 41 -12.07 0.25 4.39
CA THR A 41 -12.36 1.23 3.34
C THR A 41 -12.86 0.55 2.07
N PRO A 42 -13.64 1.26 1.24
CA PRO A 42 -14.09 0.77 -0.05
C PRO A 42 -12.95 0.17 -0.88
N LEU A 43 -13.22 -0.98 -1.47
CA LEU A 43 -12.35 -1.60 -2.45
C LEU A 43 -12.61 -1.00 -3.82
N PHE A 44 -11.51 -0.77 -4.52
CA PHE A 44 -11.54 -0.27 -5.88
C PHE A 44 -10.81 -1.23 -6.82
N GLY A 45 -11.43 -1.63 -7.93
CA GLY A 45 -10.87 -2.59 -8.89
C GLY A 45 -10.93 -4.05 -8.40
N GLY A 46 -10.16 -4.94 -9.04
CA GLY A 46 -10.06 -6.37 -8.68
C GLY A 46 -10.44 -7.37 -9.80
N GLY A 47 -11.03 -6.91 -10.90
CA GLY A 47 -11.52 -7.77 -12.00
C GLY A 47 -10.48 -8.20 -13.05
N THR A 48 -10.91 -9.08 -13.98
CA THR A 48 -10.06 -9.79 -14.99
C THR A 48 -9.63 -8.82 -16.07
N GLU A 49 -10.45 -7.80 -16.28
CA GLU A 49 -10.13 -6.65 -17.09
C GLU A 49 -9.67 -5.51 -16.19
N THR A 50 -8.50 -4.96 -16.52
CA THR A 50 -8.11 -3.62 -16.05
C THR A 50 -9.28 -2.69 -16.34
N GLN A 51 -9.89 -2.11 -15.30
CA GLN A 51 -11.03 -1.20 -15.43
C GLN A 51 -12.41 -1.87 -15.64
N LYS A 52 -12.62 -3.12 -15.23
CA LYS A 52 -13.95 -3.63 -14.87
C LYS A 52 -13.89 -4.38 -13.54
N ALA A 53 -14.89 -4.17 -12.68
CA ALA A 53 -15.10 -5.09 -11.57
C ALA A 53 -15.67 -6.37 -12.18
N ASP A 54 -14.89 -7.45 -12.16
CA ASP A 54 -15.40 -8.77 -12.50
C ASP A 54 -16.39 -9.17 -11.38
N PRO A 55 -17.68 -9.41 -11.67
CA PRO A 55 -18.65 -9.82 -10.66
C PRO A 55 -18.31 -11.16 -9.98
N VAL A 56 -17.34 -11.91 -10.51
CA VAL A 56 -16.96 -13.23 -10.00
C VAL A 56 -15.80 -13.20 -9.00
N SER A 57 -14.80 -12.33 -9.17
CA SER A 57 -13.58 -12.35 -8.32
C SER A 57 -13.09 -10.96 -7.90
N ILE A 58 -13.68 -10.44 -6.82
CA ILE A 58 -13.40 -9.12 -6.23
C ILE A 58 -11.98 -9.07 -5.63
N ILE A 59 -11.50 -10.19 -5.09
CA ILE A 59 -10.14 -10.39 -4.58
C ILE A 59 -9.57 -11.66 -5.21
N ARG A 60 -8.25 -11.68 -5.44
CA ARG A 60 -7.56 -12.79 -6.10
C ARG A 60 -6.27 -13.18 -5.43
N VAL A 61 -5.95 -14.47 -5.48
CA VAL A 61 -4.70 -15.04 -4.95
C VAL A 61 -3.45 -14.39 -5.56
N PRO A 62 -3.35 -14.18 -6.90
CA PRO A 62 -2.21 -13.45 -7.47
C PRO A 62 -2.03 -12.04 -6.91
N SER A 63 -3.13 -11.31 -6.65
CA SER A 63 -3.08 -9.97 -6.05
C SER A 63 -2.55 -10.01 -4.62
N ILE A 64 -3.03 -10.96 -3.80
CA ILE A 64 -2.54 -11.18 -2.43
C ILE A 64 -1.05 -11.54 -2.46
N ARG A 65 -0.65 -12.48 -3.33
CA ARG A 65 0.75 -12.86 -3.51
C ARG A 65 1.62 -11.66 -3.90
N GLY A 66 1.13 -10.79 -4.78
CA GLY A 66 1.82 -9.55 -5.15
C GLY A 66 2.01 -8.59 -3.98
N GLN A 67 1.00 -8.44 -3.12
CA GLN A 67 1.10 -7.66 -1.88
C GLN A 67 2.15 -8.26 -0.92
N LEU A 68 2.10 -9.57 -0.67
CA LEU A 68 3.06 -10.24 0.19
C LEU A 68 4.49 -10.11 -0.33
N ARG A 69 4.70 -10.22 -1.65
CA ARG A 69 6.02 -10.00 -2.27
C ARG A 69 6.52 -8.58 -2.08
N PHE A 70 5.66 -7.59 -2.30
CA PHE A 70 6.01 -6.18 -2.08
C PHE A 70 6.40 -5.91 -0.63
N TRP A 71 5.57 -6.35 0.32
CA TRP A 71 5.81 -6.12 1.74
C TRP A 71 6.98 -6.94 2.28
N TRP A 72 7.20 -8.15 1.78
CA TRP A 72 8.40 -8.93 2.06
C TRP A 72 9.67 -8.17 1.64
N ARG A 73 9.74 -7.65 0.40
CA ARG A 73 10.89 -6.83 -0.02
C ARG A 73 11.08 -5.61 0.88
N ALA A 74 9.99 -4.94 1.22
CA ALA A 74 10.03 -3.71 2.01
C ALA A 74 10.55 -3.91 3.44
N ILE A 75 10.34 -5.09 4.03
CA ILE A 75 10.73 -5.36 5.43
C ILE A 75 11.89 -6.35 5.60
N ARG A 76 12.13 -7.22 4.61
CA ARG A 76 13.18 -8.26 4.63
C ARG A 76 14.31 -8.01 3.63
N GLY A 77 14.27 -6.91 2.89
CA GLY A 77 15.27 -6.57 1.88
C GLY A 77 16.64 -6.13 2.43
N GLY A 78 16.72 -5.67 3.68
CA GLY A 78 17.92 -5.07 4.26
C GLY A 78 19.15 -5.99 4.40
N PRO A 79 19.03 -7.32 4.62
CA PRO A 79 20.22 -8.18 4.69
C PRO A 79 20.90 -8.38 3.33
N PHE A 80 20.26 -8.01 2.23
CA PHE A 80 20.83 -8.14 0.89
C PHE A 80 21.80 -7.02 0.53
N GLY A 81 21.87 -5.96 1.34
CA GLY A 81 22.86 -4.89 1.18
C GLY A 81 22.61 -3.98 -0.02
N SER A 82 23.43 -2.94 -0.12
CA SER A 82 23.34 -1.90 -1.17
C SER A 82 24.33 -2.11 -2.32
N ASP A 83 25.08 -3.21 -2.33
CA ASP A 83 26.00 -3.54 -3.42
C ASP A 83 25.27 -3.91 -4.72
N SER A 84 26.02 -3.94 -5.81
CA SER A 84 25.49 -4.19 -7.17
C SER A 84 24.79 -5.53 -7.31
N LEU A 85 25.06 -6.51 -6.44
CA LEU A 85 24.44 -7.83 -6.46
C LEU A 85 23.28 -7.97 -5.45
N GLY A 86 23.06 -6.98 -4.58
CA GLY A 86 22.02 -7.03 -3.55
C GLY A 86 20.63 -7.22 -4.13
N LEU A 87 20.30 -6.49 -5.21
CA LEU A 87 19.00 -6.62 -5.89
C LEU A 87 18.80 -8.01 -6.50
N GLN A 88 19.85 -8.58 -7.10
CA GLN A 88 19.80 -9.93 -7.67
C GLN A 88 19.57 -10.99 -6.58
N ARG A 89 20.36 -10.95 -5.51
CA ARG A 89 20.22 -11.90 -4.39
C ARG A 89 18.84 -11.80 -3.73
N MET A 90 18.31 -10.59 -3.56
CA MET A 90 16.96 -10.38 -3.05
C MET A 90 15.91 -11.00 -3.98
N LYS A 91 16.03 -10.81 -5.30
CA LYS A 91 15.11 -11.40 -6.29
C LYS A 91 15.13 -12.92 -6.27
N GLU A 92 16.31 -13.53 -6.19
CA GLU A 92 16.48 -14.99 -6.09
C GLU A 92 15.82 -15.55 -4.82
N ALA A 93 16.00 -14.87 -3.68
CA ALA A 93 15.35 -15.24 -2.43
C ALA A 93 13.82 -15.08 -2.50
N GLU A 94 13.33 -13.97 -3.08
CA GLU A 94 11.90 -13.73 -3.28
C GLU A 94 11.27 -14.84 -4.14
N ASP A 95 11.91 -15.21 -5.26
CA ASP A 95 11.44 -16.25 -6.16
C ASP A 95 11.42 -17.64 -5.51
N LYS A 96 12.40 -17.93 -4.65
CA LYS A 96 12.43 -19.18 -3.89
C LYS A 96 11.22 -19.32 -2.95
N ILE A 97 10.75 -18.21 -2.37
CA ILE A 97 9.59 -18.19 -1.47
C ILE A 97 8.28 -18.17 -2.28
N PHE A 98 8.12 -17.16 -3.13
CA PHE A 98 6.85 -16.82 -3.77
C PHE A 98 6.68 -17.40 -5.18
N GLY A 99 7.70 -18.11 -5.70
CA GLY A 99 7.75 -18.64 -7.06
C GLY A 99 8.27 -17.62 -8.07
N SER A 100 8.65 -18.07 -9.26
CA SER A 100 9.00 -17.21 -10.40
C SER A 100 7.99 -17.39 -11.53
N ALA A 101 7.87 -16.39 -12.41
CA ALA A 101 7.22 -16.60 -13.70
C ALA A 101 8.09 -17.55 -14.54
N SER A 102 7.48 -18.51 -15.21
CA SER A 102 8.19 -19.48 -16.06
C SER A 102 8.87 -18.75 -17.22
N ILE A 103 10.19 -18.62 -17.16
CA ILE A 103 11.02 -18.33 -18.33
C ILE A 103 11.77 -19.64 -18.62
N GLY A 104 11.26 -20.42 -19.59
CA GLY A 104 11.77 -21.76 -19.92
C GLY A 104 11.57 -22.82 -18.83
N ASP A 105 12.39 -23.88 -18.84
CA ASP A 105 12.33 -25.04 -17.93
C ASP A 105 12.71 -24.75 -16.46
N LYS A 106 12.99 -23.49 -16.09
CA LYS A 106 13.33 -23.07 -14.73
C LYS A 106 12.15 -22.46 -13.97
N ALA A 107 10.98 -23.08 -14.06
CA ALA A 107 9.86 -22.73 -13.19
C ALA A 107 10.16 -23.21 -11.75
N SER A 108 10.45 -22.29 -10.83
CA SER A 108 10.53 -22.64 -9.40
C SER A 108 9.13 -22.62 -8.80
N SER A 109 8.59 -23.79 -8.48
CA SER A 109 7.32 -23.91 -7.74
C SER A 109 7.42 -23.14 -6.42
N SER A 110 6.45 -22.26 -6.15
CA SER A 110 6.42 -21.50 -4.89
C SER A 110 6.34 -22.44 -3.69
N GLN A 111 7.07 -22.11 -2.62
CA GLN A 111 6.97 -22.79 -1.33
C GLN A 111 5.78 -22.30 -0.48
N LEU A 112 5.06 -21.29 -0.96
CA LEU A 112 3.88 -20.71 -0.33
C LEU A 112 2.64 -21.03 -1.17
N GLN A 113 1.76 -21.87 -0.62
CA GLN A 113 0.40 -22.05 -1.11
C GLN A 113 -0.53 -21.05 -0.42
N ILE A 114 -1.42 -20.44 -1.20
CA ILE A 114 -2.42 -19.48 -0.72
C ILE A 114 -3.76 -19.90 -1.30
N ASP A 115 -4.71 -20.23 -0.43
CA ASP A 115 -6.09 -20.48 -0.79
C ASP A 115 -6.95 -19.30 -0.28
N LEU A 116 -7.90 -18.86 -1.09
CA LEU A 116 -8.76 -17.70 -0.81
C LEU A 116 -10.22 -18.16 -0.73
N THR A 117 -10.91 -17.76 0.33
CA THR A 117 -12.36 -17.96 0.47
C THR A 117 -13.03 -16.61 0.71
N MET A 118 -14.04 -16.27 -0.10
CA MET A 118 -14.81 -15.05 0.08
C MET A 118 -15.88 -15.26 1.16
N ALA A 119 -15.87 -14.44 2.21
CA ALA A 119 -16.90 -14.44 3.25
C ALA A 119 -18.03 -13.47 2.92
N ASN A 120 -17.70 -12.31 2.35
CA ASN A 120 -18.65 -11.32 1.86
C ASN A 120 -18.10 -10.64 0.60
N ARG A 121 -18.86 -10.65 -0.49
CA ARG A 121 -18.48 -9.97 -1.74
C ARG A 121 -18.67 -8.45 -1.66
N GLY A 122 -19.37 -7.97 -0.65
CA GLY A 122 -19.63 -6.55 -0.48
C GLY A 122 -20.80 -6.04 -1.30
N LYS A 123 -21.04 -4.73 -1.20
CA LYS A 123 -22.12 -4.00 -1.86
C LYS A 123 -21.53 -2.86 -2.69
N ASP A 124 -22.17 -2.55 -3.81
CA ASP A 124 -21.78 -1.40 -4.63
C ASP A 124 -21.89 -0.09 -3.84
N LEU A 125 -20.87 0.76 -3.98
CA LEU A 125 -20.78 2.11 -3.43
C LEU A 125 -20.53 3.10 -4.57
N SER A 126 -21.38 3.06 -5.60
CA SER A 126 -21.33 4.04 -6.69
C SER A 126 -21.86 5.40 -6.27
N LEU A 127 -22.87 5.46 -5.38
CA LEU A 127 -23.51 6.70 -4.94
C LEU A 127 -23.25 6.97 -3.45
N VAL A 128 -22.94 8.22 -3.14
CA VAL A 128 -22.68 8.72 -1.79
C VAL A 128 -23.37 10.07 -1.59
N THR A 129 -23.72 10.38 -0.35
CA THR A 129 -24.26 11.69 0.03
C THR A 129 -23.13 12.70 0.14
N ASN A 130 -23.21 13.80 -0.59
CA ASN A 130 -22.26 14.91 -0.43
C ASN A 130 -22.60 15.80 0.78
N TYR A 131 -21.73 16.76 1.08
CA TYR A 131 -21.93 17.72 2.19
C TYR A 131 -23.18 18.60 2.07
N LYS A 132 -23.84 18.63 0.90
CA LYS A 132 -25.10 19.35 0.66
C LYS A 132 -26.32 18.43 0.77
N GLY A 133 -26.16 17.18 1.23
CA GLY A 133 -27.23 16.20 1.35
C GLY A 133 -27.68 15.58 0.02
N LYS A 134 -26.99 15.85 -1.10
CA LYS A 134 -27.35 15.34 -2.42
C LYS A 134 -26.61 14.03 -2.71
N GLN A 135 -27.30 13.07 -3.31
CA GLN A 135 -26.69 11.86 -3.87
C GLN A 135 -25.85 12.22 -5.09
N VAL A 136 -24.57 11.87 -5.03
CA VAL A 136 -23.59 12.06 -6.11
C VAL A 136 -22.79 10.78 -6.29
N HIS A 137 -22.16 10.62 -7.46
CA HIS A 137 -21.25 9.50 -7.66
C HIS A 137 -20.03 9.62 -6.72
N ILE A 138 -19.48 8.51 -6.23
CA ILE A 138 -18.33 8.50 -5.32
C ILE A 138 -17.12 9.29 -5.87
N SER A 139 -16.96 9.30 -7.19
CA SER A 139 -15.89 10.03 -7.88
C SER A 139 -16.16 11.51 -8.10
N ASP A 140 -17.34 12.02 -7.77
CA ASP A 140 -17.72 13.42 -7.92
C ASP A 140 -16.79 14.34 -7.10
N ILE A 141 -16.60 15.60 -7.51
CA ILE A 141 -15.74 16.53 -6.76
C ILE A 141 -16.33 16.94 -5.42
N SER A 142 -17.65 16.92 -5.32
CA SER A 142 -18.40 17.23 -4.11
C SER A 142 -18.55 16.03 -3.18
N SER A 143 -18.18 14.83 -3.62
CA SER A 143 -18.14 13.63 -2.79
C SER A 143 -17.03 13.74 -1.73
N PRO A 144 -17.22 13.22 -0.51
CA PRO A 144 -16.16 13.09 0.50
C PRO A 144 -14.93 12.33 -0.01
N TYR A 145 -15.14 11.44 -0.99
CA TYR A 145 -14.09 10.63 -1.61
C TYR A 145 -13.50 11.29 -2.86
N GLY A 146 -13.99 12.46 -3.28
CA GLY A 146 -13.76 13.01 -4.61
C GLY A 146 -12.29 13.16 -5.02
N TYR A 147 -11.40 13.47 -4.07
CA TYR A 147 -9.95 13.52 -4.34
C TYR A 147 -9.33 12.12 -4.45
N ALA A 148 -9.71 11.22 -3.54
CA ALA A 148 -9.28 9.82 -3.56
C ALA A 148 -9.88 9.03 -4.74
N ALA A 149 -10.99 9.47 -5.30
CA ALA A 149 -11.72 8.84 -6.39
C ALA A 149 -11.61 9.61 -7.73
N PHE A 150 -10.79 10.67 -7.80
CA PHE A 150 -10.72 11.55 -8.97
C PHE A 150 -10.52 10.83 -10.32
N PRO A 151 -9.56 9.89 -10.50
CA PRO A 151 -9.38 9.19 -11.77
C PRO A 151 -10.53 8.24 -12.14
N LEU A 152 -11.50 8.04 -11.24
CA LEU A 152 -12.62 7.12 -11.45
C LEU A 152 -13.76 7.78 -12.24
N ARG A 153 -13.70 9.11 -12.42
CA ARG A 153 -14.72 9.91 -13.12
C ARG A 153 -14.92 9.47 -14.57
N GLU A 154 -13.85 9.09 -15.24
CA GLU A 154 -13.88 8.76 -16.67
C GLU A 154 -14.35 7.33 -16.94
N LYS A 155 -14.29 6.44 -15.94
CA LYS A 155 -14.35 4.99 -16.18
C LYS A 155 -15.47 4.26 -15.43
N LYS A 156 -16.28 4.97 -14.60
CA LYS A 156 -17.41 4.42 -13.80
C LYS A 156 -17.10 3.02 -13.22
N LEU A 157 -15.96 2.93 -12.57
CA LEU A 157 -15.44 1.67 -12.09
C LEU A 157 -16.11 1.25 -10.80
N GLY A 158 -16.44 -0.04 -10.71
CA GLY A 158 -17.09 -0.63 -9.54
C GLY A 158 -16.27 -0.37 -8.28
N THR A 159 -16.92 0.21 -7.29
CA THR A 159 -16.39 0.40 -5.94
C THR A 159 -17.28 -0.39 -5.01
N VAL A 160 -16.70 -1.22 -4.15
CA VAL A 160 -17.48 -2.09 -3.26
C VAL A 160 -17.07 -1.90 -1.81
N VAL A 161 -18.04 -1.92 -0.90
CA VAL A 161 -17.87 -1.85 0.56
C VAL A 161 -18.28 -3.16 1.22
N ASN A 162 -17.90 -3.36 2.49
CA ASN A 162 -18.24 -4.54 3.27
C ASN A 162 -17.71 -5.85 2.66
N VAL A 163 -16.53 -5.80 2.07
CA VAL A 163 -15.85 -6.98 1.55
C VAL A 163 -15.18 -7.72 2.72
N GLY A 164 -15.40 -9.03 2.79
CA GLY A 164 -14.78 -9.91 3.78
C GLY A 164 -14.27 -11.18 3.12
N PHE A 165 -13.11 -11.66 3.54
CA PHE A 165 -12.47 -12.84 2.98
C PHE A 165 -11.54 -13.51 3.98
N SER A 166 -11.22 -14.78 3.77
CA SER A 166 -10.20 -15.49 4.50
C SER A 166 -9.14 -16.03 3.57
N ILE A 167 -7.90 -16.09 4.06
CA ILE A 167 -6.80 -16.75 3.38
C ILE A 167 -6.33 -17.93 4.23
N SER A 168 -6.04 -19.04 3.58
CA SER A 168 -5.32 -20.17 4.16
C SER A 168 -3.95 -20.25 3.53
N LEU A 169 -2.91 -20.28 4.35
CA LEU A 169 -1.51 -20.33 3.93
C LEU A 169 -0.92 -21.67 4.34
N SER A 170 -0.16 -22.28 3.43
CA SER A 170 0.63 -23.48 3.73
C SER A 170 2.06 -23.30 3.22
N TYR A 171 3.05 -23.46 4.10
CA TYR A 171 4.47 -23.27 3.77
C TYR A 171 5.40 -24.03 4.74
N PRO A 172 6.67 -24.30 4.36
CA PRO A 172 7.67 -24.89 5.25
C PRO A 172 7.90 -24.07 6.52
N ALA A 173 8.00 -24.71 7.69
CA ALA A 173 8.18 -24.04 8.98
C ALA A 173 9.40 -23.09 9.02
N SER A 174 10.45 -23.38 8.24
CA SER A 174 11.62 -22.51 8.09
C SER A 174 11.33 -21.15 7.48
N LEU A 175 10.23 -20.98 6.75
CA LEU A 175 9.81 -19.71 6.14
C LEU A 175 8.93 -18.86 7.08
N THR A 176 8.62 -19.34 8.29
CA THR A 176 7.76 -18.60 9.23
C THR A 176 8.21 -17.16 9.46
N PRO A 177 9.50 -16.85 9.71
CA PRO A 177 9.93 -15.47 9.91
C PRO A 177 9.69 -14.57 8.69
N GLU A 178 9.82 -15.13 7.48
CA GLU A 178 9.65 -14.41 6.22
C GLU A 178 8.17 -14.12 5.93
N ILE A 179 7.32 -15.13 6.10
CA ILE A 179 5.88 -15.04 5.84
C ILE A 179 5.20 -14.15 6.88
N GLU A 180 5.52 -14.31 8.17
CA GLU A 180 4.95 -13.48 9.24
C GLU A 180 5.36 -12.02 9.10
N ALA A 181 6.60 -11.73 8.70
CA ALA A 181 7.02 -10.34 8.46
C ALA A 181 6.26 -9.69 7.29
N ALA A 182 6.06 -10.44 6.20
CA ALA A 182 5.31 -9.96 5.05
C ALA A 182 3.82 -9.74 5.38
N LEU A 183 3.21 -10.66 6.13
CA LEU A 183 1.82 -10.55 6.59
C LEU A 183 1.65 -9.35 7.51
N TRP A 184 2.48 -9.24 8.55
CA TRP A 184 2.43 -8.12 9.50
C TRP A 184 2.54 -6.77 8.80
N ALA A 185 3.51 -6.62 7.88
CA ALA A 185 3.69 -5.37 7.15
C ALA A 185 2.50 -5.05 6.23
N TRP A 186 1.93 -6.07 5.56
CA TRP A 186 0.74 -5.90 4.74
C TRP A 186 -0.49 -5.54 5.57
N GLU A 187 -0.65 -6.14 6.73
CA GLU A 187 -1.75 -5.91 7.67
C GLU A 187 -1.69 -4.52 8.30
N MET A 188 -0.50 -4.04 8.64
CA MET A 188 -0.31 -2.74 9.31
C MET A 188 -0.36 -1.55 8.36
N PHE A 189 0.18 -1.69 7.15
CA PHE A 189 0.43 -0.54 6.25
C PHE A 189 -0.18 -0.69 4.86
N GLY A 190 -0.68 -1.87 4.56
CA GLY A 190 -1.10 -2.25 3.22
C GLY A 190 -2.58 -2.03 2.94
N GLY A 191 -2.98 -2.65 1.84
CA GLY A 191 -4.34 -2.69 1.35
C GLY A 191 -4.41 -3.67 0.19
N ILE A 192 -5.59 -3.83 -0.40
CA ILE A 192 -5.79 -4.64 -1.59
C ILE A 192 -6.62 -3.90 -2.63
N GLY A 193 -6.45 -4.25 -3.90
CA GLY A 193 -7.08 -3.56 -5.02
C GLY A 193 -6.27 -2.34 -5.50
N GLY A 194 -6.97 -1.44 -6.17
CA GLY A 194 -6.41 -0.23 -6.74
C GLY A 194 -6.40 0.93 -5.75
N ARG A 195 -5.43 1.84 -5.94
CA ARG A 195 -5.27 3.08 -5.14
C ARG A 195 -5.13 2.86 -3.63
N THR A 196 -4.52 1.76 -3.20
CA THR A 196 -4.16 1.50 -1.78
C THR A 196 -3.34 2.63 -1.17
N ARG A 197 -2.44 3.24 -1.94
CA ARG A 197 -1.68 4.45 -1.57
C ARG A 197 -2.52 5.73 -1.40
N ARG A 198 -3.84 5.65 -1.58
CA ARG A 198 -4.82 6.72 -1.36
C ARG A 198 -5.92 6.25 -0.39
N GLY A 199 -5.70 5.17 0.35
CA GLY A 199 -6.61 4.66 1.38
C GLY A 199 -7.73 3.74 0.89
N PHE A 200 -7.79 3.37 -0.40
CA PHE A 200 -8.74 2.34 -0.87
C PHE A 200 -8.29 0.94 -0.46
N GLY A 201 -9.26 0.09 -0.13
CA GLY A 201 -9.05 -1.32 0.20
C GLY A 201 -8.10 -1.56 1.37
N SER A 202 -8.06 -0.63 2.34
CA SER A 202 -7.43 -0.86 3.63
C SER A 202 -8.12 -2.04 4.30
N LEU A 203 -7.33 -2.99 4.77
CA LEU A 203 -7.81 -4.25 5.34
C LEU A 203 -7.52 -4.30 6.85
N GLN A 204 -8.36 -5.03 7.56
CA GLN A 204 -8.18 -5.33 8.98
C GLN A 204 -8.29 -6.84 9.18
N GLN A 205 -7.33 -7.43 9.89
CA GLN A 205 -7.45 -8.79 10.38
C GLN A 205 -8.47 -8.81 11.52
N LYS A 206 -9.51 -9.65 11.45
CA LYS A 206 -10.62 -9.63 12.42
C LYS A 206 -10.21 -9.92 13.86
N SER A 207 -9.15 -10.71 14.07
CA SER A 207 -8.63 -11.00 15.41
C SER A 207 -7.84 -9.82 16.00
N TYR A 208 -7.41 -8.87 15.17
CA TYR A 208 -6.66 -7.71 15.62
C TYR A 208 -7.59 -6.55 16.01
N LYS A 209 -7.64 -6.28 17.31
CA LYS A 209 -8.47 -5.23 17.91
C LYS A 209 -7.59 -4.20 18.62
N PRO A 210 -6.97 -3.28 17.86
CA PRO A 210 -6.09 -2.27 18.45
C PRO A 210 -6.86 -1.25 19.29
N THR A 211 -6.16 -0.65 20.24
CA THR A 211 -6.60 0.57 20.92
C THR A 211 -5.72 1.74 20.49
N VAL A 212 -6.20 2.98 20.65
CA VAL A 212 -5.42 4.18 20.29
C VAL A 212 -4.02 4.16 20.92
N ASP A 213 -3.92 3.68 22.16
CA ASP A 213 -2.65 3.61 22.91
C ASP A 213 -1.78 2.40 22.54
N SER A 214 -2.36 1.33 21.97
CA SER A 214 -1.61 0.14 21.58
C SER A 214 -0.97 0.27 20.21
N VAL A 215 -1.62 0.94 19.26
CA VAL A 215 -1.19 1.00 17.84
C VAL A 215 0.28 1.42 17.71
N GLN A 216 0.71 2.43 18.46
CA GLN A 216 2.10 2.88 18.38
C GLN A 216 3.07 1.78 18.81
N LYS A 217 2.80 1.15 19.95
CA LYS A 217 3.64 0.08 20.50
C LYS A 217 3.61 -1.15 19.61
N ASP A 218 2.46 -1.47 19.02
CA ASP A 218 2.28 -2.60 18.10
C ASP A 218 3.10 -2.39 16.82
N ILE A 219 3.13 -1.15 16.30
CA ILE A 219 3.97 -0.78 15.16
C ILE A 219 5.45 -0.83 15.51
N GLU A 220 5.87 -0.19 16.60
CA GLU A 220 7.29 -0.16 17.04
C GLU A 220 7.82 -1.57 17.36
N GLY A 221 7.03 -2.37 18.07
CA GLY A 221 7.35 -3.76 18.39
C GLY A 221 7.42 -4.64 17.15
N GLY A 222 6.49 -4.45 16.21
CA GLY A 222 6.50 -5.17 14.95
C GLY A 222 7.67 -4.80 14.03
N LEU A 223 8.03 -3.51 13.94
CA LEU A 223 9.25 -3.07 13.24
C LEU A 223 10.49 -3.70 13.87
N THR A 224 10.60 -3.65 15.20
CA THR A 224 11.73 -4.24 15.93
C THR A 224 11.84 -5.75 15.70
N LYS A 225 10.71 -6.44 15.63
CA LYS A 225 10.65 -7.90 15.45
C LYS A 225 10.92 -8.35 14.01
N HIS A 226 10.35 -7.65 13.03
CA HIS A 226 10.25 -8.15 11.66
C HIS A 226 11.24 -7.50 10.68
N LEU A 227 11.66 -6.25 10.93
CA LEU A 227 12.61 -5.55 10.07
C LEU A 227 13.96 -6.24 10.09
N ALA A 228 14.46 -6.61 8.92
CA ALA A 228 15.77 -7.23 8.79
C ALA A 228 16.75 -6.27 8.11
N GLY A 229 17.80 -5.88 8.83
CA GLY A 229 18.85 -4.99 8.32
C GLY A 229 18.39 -3.55 8.09
N ASN A 230 19.37 -2.65 7.98
CA ASN A 230 19.13 -1.22 7.73
C ASN A 230 19.66 -0.75 6.36
N THR A 231 20.29 -1.65 5.60
CA THR A 231 20.98 -1.32 4.35
C THR A 231 20.33 -2.03 3.18
N PHE A 232 19.38 -1.38 2.52
CA PHE A 232 18.61 -1.98 1.44
C PHE A 232 19.29 -1.80 0.07
N PRO A 233 18.99 -2.68 -0.90
CA PRO A 233 19.38 -2.46 -2.28
C PRO A 233 18.86 -1.10 -2.80
N PRO A 234 19.61 -0.42 -3.69
CA PRO A 234 19.20 0.88 -4.22
C PRO A 234 17.81 0.85 -4.86
N ASN A 235 17.04 1.92 -4.69
CA ASN A 235 15.70 2.11 -5.28
C ASN A 235 14.63 1.09 -4.86
N VAL A 236 14.87 0.29 -3.82
CA VAL A 236 13.84 -0.60 -3.24
C VAL A 236 13.05 0.18 -2.18
N PRO A 237 11.72 0.33 -2.31
CA PRO A 237 10.89 0.88 -1.25
C PRO A 237 10.98 -0.01 -0.01
N HIS A 238 11.29 0.57 1.14
CA HIS A 238 11.49 -0.18 2.37
C HIS A 238 10.95 0.56 3.60
N LEU A 239 10.67 -0.23 4.64
CA LEU A 239 10.38 0.27 5.97
C LEU A 239 11.70 0.57 6.69
N VAL A 240 11.66 1.53 7.59
CA VAL A 240 12.77 1.86 8.48
C VAL A 240 12.25 1.88 9.91
N ASN A 241 13.06 1.42 10.85
CA ASN A 241 12.71 1.50 12.26
C ASN A 241 12.96 2.92 12.79
N ASN A 242 12.09 3.84 12.38
CA ASN A 242 12.15 5.23 12.79
C ASN A 242 10.74 5.74 13.10
N SER A 243 10.41 5.78 14.39
CA SER A 243 9.11 6.22 14.90
C SER A 243 8.77 7.67 14.51
N THR A 244 9.75 8.52 14.22
CA THR A 244 9.51 9.92 13.76
C THR A 244 8.85 10.01 12.39
N LEU A 245 8.88 8.92 11.60
CA LEU A 245 8.25 8.86 10.28
C LEU A 245 6.80 8.38 10.32
N ILE A 246 6.31 7.99 11.49
CA ILE A 246 4.94 7.51 11.69
C ILE A 246 4.17 8.57 12.48
N LYS A 247 3.04 9.01 11.92
CA LYS A 247 2.11 9.90 12.61
C LYS A 247 0.82 9.16 12.92
N ILE A 248 0.56 8.98 14.21
CA ILE A 248 -0.75 8.55 14.70
C ILE A 248 -1.59 9.82 14.91
N THR A 249 -2.79 9.81 14.35
CA THR A 249 -3.75 10.91 14.42
C THR A 249 -4.71 10.69 15.58
N SER A 250 -5.42 11.75 15.98
CA SER A 250 -6.50 11.62 16.95
C SER A 250 -7.65 10.77 16.37
N PRO A 251 -8.39 10.02 17.19
CA PRO A 251 -9.50 9.22 16.71
C PRO A 251 -10.61 10.10 16.09
N HIS A 252 -11.29 9.56 15.08
CA HIS A 252 -12.50 10.16 14.50
C HIS A 252 -13.71 9.23 14.71
N ASN A 253 -14.92 9.78 14.52
CA ASN A 253 -16.18 9.09 14.80
C ASN A 253 -16.50 7.95 13.82
N ASN A 254 -16.01 8.03 12.59
CA ASN A 254 -16.27 7.04 11.55
C ASN A 254 -15.14 6.97 10.53
N VAL A 255 -15.10 5.88 9.75
CA VAL A 255 -14.05 5.64 8.76
C VAL A 255 -13.99 6.71 7.64
N PRO A 256 -15.13 7.16 7.06
CA PRO A 256 -15.10 8.26 6.09
C PRO A 256 -14.37 9.51 6.60
N ASP A 257 -14.61 9.94 7.84
CA ASP A 257 -13.97 11.12 8.44
C ASP A 257 -12.45 10.93 8.58
N VAL A 258 -11.99 9.76 9.04
CA VAL A 258 -10.55 9.43 9.11
C VAL A 258 -9.93 9.53 7.73
N TRP A 259 -10.59 8.94 6.74
CA TRP A 259 -10.06 8.89 5.39
C TRP A 259 -10.04 10.28 4.73
N GLU A 260 -11.09 11.07 4.91
CA GLU A 260 -11.16 12.46 4.46
C GLU A 260 -10.03 13.30 5.06
N TYR A 261 -9.78 13.16 6.36
CA TYR A 261 -8.68 13.85 7.02
C TYR A 261 -7.33 13.45 6.42
N LEU A 262 -7.01 12.15 6.39
CA LEU A 262 -5.72 11.64 5.91
C LEU A 262 -5.47 11.99 4.44
N ILE A 263 -6.50 11.86 3.59
CA ILE A 263 -6.37 12.23 2.18
C ILE A 263 -6.29 13.74 1.99
N GLY A 264 -6.93 14.52 2.87
CA GLY A 264 -6.82 15.96 2.96
C GLY A 264 -5.40 16.41 3.25
N GLU A 265 -4.73 15.82 4.24
CA GLU A 265 -3.33 16.10 4.56
C GLU A 265 -2.40 15.74 3.38
N LEU A 266 -2.63 14.58 2.76
CA LEU A 266 -1.90 14.19 1.55
C LEU A 266 -2.14 15.15 0.38
N LYS A 267 -3.37 15.66 0.23
CA LYS A 267 -3.70 16.67 -0.78
C LYS A 267 -2.96 17.98 -0.50
N LYS A 268 -2.99 18.48 0.75
CA LYS A 268 -2.28 19.70 1.16
C LYS A 268 -0.80 19.59 0.86
N PHE A 269 -0.16 18.49 1.25
CA PHE A 269 1.24 18.23 0.94
C PHE A 269 1.51 18.22 -0.58
N ARG A 270 0.73 17.46 -1.35
CA ARG A 270 0.92 17.34 -2.81
C ARG A 270 0.63 18.63 -3.59
N GLN A 271 -0.29 19.45 -3.10
CA GLN A 271 -0.82 20.62 -3.79
C GLN A 271 -0.45 21.92 -3.08
N ASP A 272 0.67 21.96 -2.34
CA ASP A 272 1.13 23.17 -1.66
C ASP A 272 1.19 24.37 -2.62
N ARG A 273 0.11 25.17 -2.57
CA ARG A 273 -0.27 26.23 -3.50
C ARG A 273 -1.06 27.26 -2.70
N PRO A 274 -0.58 28.51 -2.59
CA PRO A 274 -1.34 29.54 -1.93
C PRO A 274 -2.62 29.86 -2.74
N TRP A 275 -3.71 30.15 -2.05
CA TRP A 275 -4.94 30.57 -2.70
C TRP A 275 -4.82 32.01 -3.20
N ASN A 276 -5.17 32.27 -4.46
CA ASN A 276 -5.30 33.63 -4.96
C ASN A 276 -6.74 34.10 -4.78
N SER A 277 -6.99 34.93 -3.76
CA SER A 277 -8.33 35.45 -3.45
C SER A 277 -8.91 36.33 -4.56
N THR A 278 -8.08 37.13 -5.24
CA THR A 278 -8.54 38.06 -6.29
C THR A 278 -8.94 37.35 -7.59
N LYS A 279 -8.27 36.25 -7.94
CA LYS A 279 -8.57 35.47 -9.16
C LYS A 279 -9.42 34.22 -8.89
N ASN A 280 -9.85 34.02 -7.64
CA ASN A 280 -10.60 32.86 -7.16
C ASN A 280 -10.04 31.52 -7.67
N LYS A 281 -8.71 31.39 -7.67
CA LYS A 281 -8.02 30.19 -8.20
C LYS A 281 -6.73 29.88 -7.45
N PRO A 282 -6.26 28.63 -7.47
CA PRO A 282 -4.96 28.28 -6.89
C PRO A 282 -3.83 29.07 -7.58
N SER A 283 -2.89 29.58 -6.79
CA SER A 283 -1.65 30.19 -7.29
C SER A 283 -0.65 29.11 -7.75
N ARG A 284 0.52 29.57 -8.19
CA ARG A 284 1.65 28.69 -8.53
C ARG A 284 2.01 27.79 -7.35
N SER A 285 2.47 26.59 -7.67
CA SER A 285 3.00 25.64 -6.69
C SER A 285 4.19 26.21 -5.94
N ASN A 286 4.26 25.97 -4.64
CA ASN A 286 5.44 26.29 -3.82
C ASN A 286 6.57 25.28 -4.05
N TRP A 287 6.25 24.07 -4.54
CA TRP A 287 7.24 23.13 -5.06
C TRP A 287 8.13 23.78 -6.13
N HIS A 288 9.45 23.61 -6.04
CA HIS A 288 10.44 24.11 -7.01
C HIS A 288 10.34 23.44 -8.39
N GLU A 289 9.78 22.23 -8.44
CA GLU A 289 9.79 21.36 -9.61
C GLU A 289 9.21 21.98 -10.90
N PRO A 290 8.09 22.73 -10.88
CA PRO A 290 7.58 23.38 -12.08
C PRO A 290 8.54 24.44 -12.63
N ASP A 291 9.31 25.13 -11.79
CA ASP A 291 10.31 26.10 -12.26
C ASP A 291 11.57 25.38 -12.74
N ALA A 292 11.97 24.27 -12.11
CA ALA A 292 13.03 23.40 -12.61
C ALA A 292 12.72 22.85 -14.02
N ILE A 293 11.49 22.38 -14.27
CA ILE A 293 11.07 21.92 -15.61
C ILE A 293 11.17 23.05 -16.63
N ARG A 294 10.74 24.27 -16.27
CA ARG A 294 10.81 25.43 -17.17
C ARG A 294 12.25 25.84 -17.49
N ASN A 295 13.15 25.78 -16.50
CA ASN A 295 14.57 26.03 -16.71
C ASN A 295 15.18 25.00 -17.66
N VAL A 296 14.80 23.73 -17.54
CA VAL A 296 15.33 22.64 -18.38
C VAL A 296 14.76 22.66 -19.80
N THR A 297 13.47 22.98 -19.95
CA THR A 297 12.75 22.95 -21.23
C THR A 297 12.79 24.27 -21.99
N SER A 298 13.28 25.35 -21.36
CA SER A 298 13.22 26.73 -21.87
C SER A 298 11.80 27.23 -22.21
N TYR A 299 10.75 26.50 -21.83
CA TYR A 299 9.37 26.84 -22.12
C TYR A 299 8.73 27.55 -20.92
N ALA A 300 8.60 28.88 -21.00
CA ALA A 300 8.07 29.68 -19.89
C ALA A 300 7.06 30.77 -20.31
N LYS A 301 6.42 30.62 -21.48
CA LYS A 301 5.59 31.64 -22.15
C LYS A 301 4.61 32.40 -21.25
N TYR A 302 3.92 31.70 -20.33
CA TYR A 302 2.93 32.32 -19.44
C TYR A 302 3.38 32.41 -17.98
N HIS A 303 4.49 31.78 -17.63
CA HIS A 303 4.95 31.60 -16.26
C HIS A 303 6.48 31.54 -16.19
N PRO A 304 7.20 32.67 -16.34
CA PRO A 304 8.65 32.71 -16.17
C PRO A 304 9.06 32.11 -14.82
N PRO A 305 10.15 31.33 -14.74
CA PRO A 305 10.65 30.79 -13.48
C PRO A 305 10.97 31.93 -12.52
N LYS A 306 10.66 31.77 -11.23
CA LYS A 306 11.18 32.72 -10.24
C LYS A 306 12.69 32.50 -10.11
N SER A 307 13.42 33.53 -9.69
CA SER A 307 14.88 33.65 -9.59
C SER A 307 15.63 32.56 -8.78
N SER A 308 14.99 31.47 -8.39
CA SER A 308 15.66 30.32 -7.80
C SER A 308 16.29 29.44 -8.88
N ASN A 309 17.62 29.40 -8.93
CA ASN A 309 18.42 28.44 -9.73
C ASN A 309 18.33 26.98 -9.22
N VAL A 310 17.25 26.64 -8.50
CA VAL A 310 17.11 25.34 -7.83
C VAL A 310 16.46 24.35 -8.80
N ASN A 311 17.28 23.64 -9.56
CA ASN A 311 16.86 22.56 -10.46
C ASN A 311 16.65 21.25 -9.69
N LYS A 312 15.67 21.23 -8.77
CA LYS A 312 15.33 20.05 -7.96
C LYS A 312 13.93 19.53 -8.27
N PHE A 313 13.77 18.21 -8.16
CA PHE A 313 12.52 17.47 -8.39
C PHE A 313 12.06 16.75 -7.12
N PRO A 314 11.71 17.49 -6.05
CA PRO A 314 11.38 16.89 -4.76
C PRO A 314 10.13 16.00 -4.84
N ARG A 315 9.16 16.28 -5.72
CA ARG A 315 7.97 15.43 -5.85
C ARG A 315 8.35 14.08 -6.43
N ALA A 316 9.31 14.05 -7.35
CA ALA A 316 9.89 12.80 -7.87
C ALA A 316 10.51 11.95 -6.75
N ALA A 317 11.26 12.56 -5.85
CA ALA A 317 11.86 11.87 -4.69
C ALA A 317 10.80 11.27 -3.75
N PHE A 318 9.63 11.90 -3.63
CA PHE A 318 8.48 11.36 -2.88
C PHE A 318 7.61 10.38 -3.69
N GLY A 319 8.00 10.03 -4.93
CA GLY A 319 7.20 9.18 -5.82
C GLY A 319 5.86 9.79 -6.19
N LEU A 320 5.75 11.13 -6.16
CA LEU A 320 4.56 11.86 -6.58
C LEU A 320 4.63 12.10 -8.10
N PRO A 321 3.47 12.09 -8.79
CA PRO A 321 3.46 12.31 -10.23
C PRO A 321 3.96 13.72 -10.54
N ILE A 322 4.82 13.83 -11.54
CA ILE A 322 5.26 15.09 -12.13
C ILE A 322 4.25 15.45 -13.21
N ILE A 323 3.80 16.71 -13.22
CA ILE A 323 2.93 17.19 -14.29
C ILE A 323 3.80 18.01 -15.22
N PHE A 324 4.24 17.37 -16.30
CA PHE A 324 4.63 18.06 -17.51
C PHE A 324 3.30 18.45 -18.16
N GLY A 325 2.91 19.73 -18.13
CA GLY A 325 1.81 20.22 -18.97
C GLY A 325 2.17 20.11 -20.46
N ASP A 326 1.55 20.91 -21.32
CA ASP A 326 1.79 20.97 -22.79
C ASP A 326 3.22 21.42 -23.20
N TYR A 327 4.20 21.32 -22.30
CA TYR A 327 5.62 21.60 -22.54
C TYR A 327 6.27 20.69 -23.61
N LEU A 328 5.57 19.65 -24.07
CA LEU A 328 6.07 18.65 -25.02
C LEU A 328 5.34 18.64 -26.37
N LEU A 329 4.31 19.48 -26.56
CA LEU A 329 3.56 19.50 -27.83
C LEU A 329 4.14 20.45 -28.88
N ASP A 330 5.07 21.34 -28.51
CA ASP A 330 5.69 22.31 -29.41
C ASP A 330 7.17 21.98 -29.71
N ALA A 331 7.66 20.80 -29.31
CA ALA A 331 8.98 20.30 -29.70
C ALA A 331 8.85 19.38 -30.94
N GLY A 332 8.37 19.96 -32.03
CA GLY A 332 8.28 19.35 -33.36
C GLY A 332 8.99 20.21 -34.38
#